data_AF-A0A0J1IBF5-F1
#
_entry.id   AF-A0A0J1IBF5-F1
#
_cell.length_a   1.000
_cell.length_b   1.000
_cell.length_c   1.000
_cell.angle_alpha   90.00
_cell.angle_beta   90.00
_cell.angle_gamma   90.00
#
_symmetry.space_group_name_H-M   'P 1'
#
loop_
_entity.id
_entity.type
_entity.pdbx_description
1 polymer ?
#
loop_
_entity_poly.entity_id
_entity_poly.type
_entity_poly.pdbx_seq_one_letter_code
_entity_poly.pdbx_strand_id
1 'polypeptide(L)'
;MLHNLWNLFVGFFRASNFGFGGGAVFIPLMQVEVVNRFHWLTNAQFADAVAAANALPGPVGTKIPGYVGYQIAGWPGALVGVLASIGPTTLIVILLGGVLMKYANSPKLRAMLNKPGV
;
A
#
# COMPACT_ATOMS: atom_id res chain seq x y z
N MET A 1 -1.42 19.96 -11.29
CA MET A 1 -0.62 18.72 -11.46
C MET A 1 -0.01 18.23 -10.15
N LEU A 2 0.90 18.98 -9.50
CA LEU A 2 1.49 18.56 -8.21
C LEU A 2 0.46 18.29 -7.11
N HIS A 3 -0.57 19.14 -7.01
CA HIS A 3 -1.64 18.99 -6.02
C HIS A 3 -2.41 17.67 -6.17
N ASN A 4 -2.63 17.21 -7.41
CA ASN A 4 -3.29 15.93 -7.67
C ASN A 4 -2.39 14.76 -7.29
N LEU A 5 -1.08 14.85 -7.56
CA LEU A 5 -0.10 13.83 -7.15
C LEU A 5 0.00 13.72 -5.62
N TRP A 6 -0.03 14.86 -4.92
CA TRP A 6 -0.05 14.87 -3.46
C TRP A 6 -1.32 14.23 -2.90
N ASN A 7 -2.49 14.56 -3.46
CA ASN A 7 -3.75 13.97 -3.02
C ASN A 7 -3.78 12.45 -3.28
N LEU A 8 -3.30 11.99 -4.44
CA LEU A 8 -3.11 10.57 -4.76
C LEU A 8 -2.19 9.90 -3.76
N PHE A 9 -1.05 10.51 -3.45
CA PHE A 9 -0.11 9.99 -2.47
C PHE A 9 -0.77 9.85 -1.10
N VAL A 10 -1.39 10.91 -0.58
CA VAL A 10 -2.02 10.90 0.76
C VAL A 10 -3.19 9.92 0.84
N GLY A 11 -4.04 9.85 -0.19
CA GLY A 11 -5.18 8.94 -0.23
C GLY A 11 -4.76 7.48 -0.22
N PHE A 12 -3.88 7.08 -1.14
CA PHE A 12 -3.42 5.70 -1.23
C PHE A 12 -2.46 5.32 -0.10
N PHE A 13 -1.64 6.25 0.37
CA PHE A 13 -0.83 6.03 1.57
C PHE A 13 -1.73 5.71 2.76
N ARG A 14 -2.80 6.47 2.99
CA ARG A 14 -3.69 6.24 4.12
C ARG A 14 -4.47 4.94 3.99
N ALA A 15 -5.09 4.70 2.83
CA ALA A 15 -5.86 3.49 2.58
C ALA A 15 -5.00 2.22 2.69
N SER A 16 -3.76 2.26 2.17
CA SER A 16 -2.89 1.08 2.10
C SER A 16 -2.10 0.82 3.39
N ASN A 17 -1.66 1.86 4.12
CA ASN A 17 -0.80 1.68 5.30
C ASN A 17 -1.58 1.62 6.62
N PHE A 18 -2.77 2.21 6.67
CA PHE A 18 -3.63 2.16 7.87
C PHE A 18 -4.78 1.15 7.74
N GLY A 19 -4.83 0.40 6.63
CA GLY A 19 -5.79 -0.69 6.45
C GLY A 19 -5.44 -1.92 7.26
N PHE A 20 -5.75 -1.91 8.56
CA PHE A 20 -5.66 -3.09 9.42
C PHE A 20 -6.88 -4.00 9.22
N GLY A 21 -6.64 -5.31 9.02
CA GLY A 21 -7.70 -6.32 8.86
C GLY A 21 -7.55 -7.28 7.67
N GLY A 22 -6.43 -7.24 6.95
CA GLY A 22 -6.12 -8.18 5.86
C GLY A 22 -6.68 -7.75 4.49
N GLY A 23 -6.55 -8.62 3.49
CA GLY A 23 -6.82 -8.28 2.08
C GLY A 23 -8.25 -7.83 1.79
N ALA A 24 -9.24 -8.30 2.55
CA ALA A 24 -10.66 -7.96 2.34
C ALA A 24 -11.00 -6.49 2.68
N VAL A 25 -10.20 -5.84 3.52
CA VAL A 25 -10.46 -4.47 4.01
C VAL A 25 -9.86 -3.42 3.07
N PHE A 26 -8.95 -3.81 2.18
CA PHE A 26 -8.28 -2.90 1.25
C PHE A 26 -9.24 -2.21 0.27
N ILE A 27 -10.14 -2.99 -0.35
CA ILE A 27 -11.09 -2.48 -1.35
C ILE A 27 -12.02 -1.40 -0.76
N PRO A 28 -12.74 -1.63 0.36
CA PRO A 28 -13.62 -0.61 0.92
C PRO A 28 -12.86 0.62 1.44
N LEU A 29 -11.65 0.47 1.96
CA LEU A 29 -10.83 1.63 2.37
C LEU A 29 -10.41 2.49 1.17
N MET A 30 -10.02 1.85 0.06
CA MET A 30 -9.75 2.58 -1.18
C MET A 30 -11.01 3.23 -1.75
N GLN A 31 -12.17 2.57 -1.67
CA GLN A 31 -13.43 3.16 -2.09
C GLN A 31 -13.75 4.44 -1.31
N VAL A 32 -13.52 4.45 0.01
CA VAL A 32 -13.73 5.64 0.85
C VAL A 32 -12.84 6.79 0.41
N GLU A 33 -11.56 6.54 0.13
CA GLU A 33 -10.66 7.61 -0.32
C GLU A 33 -10.99 8.07 -1.74
N VAL A 34 -11.18 7.14 -2.68
CA VAL A 34 -11.37 7.45 -4.12
C VAL A 34 -12.76 8.02 -4.42
N VAL A 35 -13.82 7.47 -3.82
CA VAL A 35 -15.21 7.85 -4.10
C VAL A 35 -15.72 8.90 -3.12
N ASN A 36 -15.57 8.67 -1.80
CA ASN A 36 -16.21 9.54 -0.80
C ASN A 36 -15.38 10.76 -0.42
N ARG A 37 -14.04 10.65 -0.43
CA ARG A 37 -13.16 11.73 0.02
C ARG A 37 -12.71 12.61 -1.12
N PHE A 38 -12.09 12.01 -2.14
CA PHE A 38 -11.53 12.74 -3.28
C PHE A 38 -12.47 12.83 -4.48
N HIS A 39 -13.58 12.08 -4.49
CA HIS A 39 -14.59 12.09 -5.56
C HIS A 39 -14.00 11.91 -6.97
N TRP A 40 -12.92 11.13 -7.08
CA TRP A 40 -12.22 10.87 -8.34
C TRP A 40 -13.00 9.93 -9.24
N LEU A 41 -13.69 8.95 -8.66
CA LEU A 41 -14.52 7.99 -9.38
C LEU A 41 -15.88 7.87 -8.69
N THR A 42 -16.89 7.51 -9.48
CA THR A 42 -18.18 7.05 -8.96
C THR A 42 -18.09 5.61 -8.43
N ASN A 43 -19.08 5.17 -7.66
CA ASN A 43 -19.16 3.78 -7.20
C ASN A 43 -19.14 2.76 -8.36
N ALA A 44 -19.79 3.07 -9.49
CA ALA A 44 -19.80 2.22 -10.67
C ALA A 44 -18.40 2.13 -11.30
N GLN A 45 -17.74 3.26 -11.52
CA GLN A 45 -16.37 3.30 -12.07
C GLN A 45 -15.36 2.62 -11.13
N PHE A 46 -15.56 2.73 -9.82
CA PHE A 46 -14.73 2.02 -8.85
C PHE A 46 -14.95 0.50 -8.92
N ALA A 47 -16.19 0.05 -9.06
CA ALA A 47 -16.49 -1.37 -9.26
C ALA A 47 -15.83 -1.93 -10.53
N ASP A 48 -15.84 -1.16 -11.63
CA ASP A 48 -15.14 -1.52 -12.87
C ASP A 48 -13.62 -1.59 -12.66
N ALA A 49 -13.05 -0.64 -11.91
CA ALA A 49 -11.63 -0.66 -11.56
C ALA A 49 -11.25 -1.89 -10.70
N VAL A 50 -12.11 -2.28 -9.76
CA VAL A 50 -11.94 -3.49 -8.95
C VAL A 50 -12.06 -4.74 -9.82
N ALA A 51 -13.02 -4.81 -10.74
CA ALA A 51 -13.17 -5.92 -11.67
C ALA A 51 -11.91 -6.07 -12.56
N ALA A 52 -11.41 -4.97 -13.12
CA ALA A 52 -10.17 -4.94 -13.88
C ALA A 52 -8.96 -5.38 -13.03
N ALA A 53 -8.85 -4.91 -11.78
CA ALA A 53 -7.76 -5.29 -10.89
C ALA A 53 -7.76 -6.79 -10.54
N ASN A 54 -8.94 -7.41 -10.43
CA ASN A 54 -9.09 -8.85 -10.21
C ASN A 54 -8.86 -9.70 -11.47
N ALA A 55 -9.11 -9.14 -12.66
CA ALA A 55 -8.86 -9.83 -13.93
C ALA A 55 -7.36 -10.02 -14.22
N LEU A 56 -6.52 -9.08 -13.78
CA LEU A 56 -5.07 -9.21 -13.90
C LEU A 56 -4.51 -10.13 -12.79
N PRO A 57 -3.43 -10.89 -13.01
CA PRO A 57 -2.71 -11.57 -11.93
C PRO A 57 -1.98 -10.57 -11.02
N GLY A 58 -1.88 -10.85 -9.72
CA GLY A 58 -1.11 -10.06 -8.74
C GLY A 58 -1.94 -9.32 -7.68
N PRO A 59 -1.30 -8.53 -6.79
CA PRO A 59 -1.97 -7.90 -5.65
C PRO A 59 -2.98 -6.83 -6.07
N VAL A 60 -4.24 -6.97 -5.64
CA VAL A 60 -5.30 -5.98 -5.92
C VAL A 60 -4.96 -4.62 -5.31
N GLY A 61 -4.32 -4.61 -4.13
CA GLY A 61 -3.93 -3.41 -3.41
C GLY A 61 -2.89 -2.52 -4.10
N THR A 62 -2.19 -2.98 -5.14
CA THR A 62 -1.29 -2.14 -5.95
C THR A 62 -1.89 -1.72 -7.29
N LYS A 63 -2.78 -2.54 -7.85
CA LYS A 63 -3.40 -2.28 -9.15
C LYS A 63 -4.44 -1.17 -9.12
N ILE A 64 -5.29 -1.14 -8.09
CA ILE A 64 -6.30 -0.08 -7.96
C ILE A 64 -5.63 1.30 -7.87
N PRO A 65 -4.60 1.53 -7.02
CA PRO A 65 -3.87 2.78 -6.99
C PRO A 65 -3.18 3.14 -8.31
N GLY A 66 -2.62 2.15 -9.01
CA GLY A 66 -2.00 2.35 -10.32
C GLY A 66 -3.01 2.79 -11.38
N TYR A 67 -4.16 2.11 -11.44
CA TYR A 67 -5.24 2.41 -12.40
C TYR A 67 -5.89 3.77 -12.12
N VAL A 68 -6.28 4.02 -10.87
CA VAL A 68 -6.87 5.30 -10.46
C VAL A 68 -5.85 6.43 -10.61
N GLY A 69 -4.60 6.21 -10.22
CA GLY A 69 -3.52 7.19 -10.42
C GLY A 69 -3.30 7.52 -11.90
N TYR A 70 -3.35 6.53 -12.77
CA TYR A 70 -3.28 6.72 -14.22
C TYR A 70 -4.43 7.59 -14.75
N GLN A 71 -5.67 7.33 -14.31
CA GLN A 71 -6.85 8.09 -14.71
C GLN A 71 -6.78 9.58 -14.29
N ILE A 72 -6.19 9.88 -13.12
CA ILE A 72 -6.18 11.24 -12.56
C ILE A 72 -5.00 12.09 -13.04
N ALA A 73 -3.82 11.50 -13.19
CA ALA A 73 -2.60 12.26 -13.52
C ALA A 73 -1.68 11.54 -14.51
N GLY A 74 -2.18 10.56 -15.26
CA GLY A 74 -1.42 9.78 -16.24
C GLY A 74 -0.33 8.93 -15.60
N TRP A 75 0.74 8.67 -16.35
CA TRP A 75 1.90 7.90 -15.88
C TRP A 75 2.49 8.37 -14.53
N PRO A 76 2.67 9.69 -14.29
CA PRO A 76 3.11 10.18 -12.98
C PRO A 76 2.16 9.80 -11.84
N GLY A 77 0.85 9.86 -12.07
CA GLY A 77 -0.16 9.48 -11.08
C GLY A 77 -0.14 7.99 -10.78
N ALA A 78 0.02 7.15 -11.80
CA ALA A 78 0.14 5.70 -11.64
C ALA A 78 1.35 5.33 -10.77
N LEU A 79 2.51 5.94 -11.06
CA LEU A 79 3.73 5.71 -10.29
C LEU A 79 3.56 6.14 -8.83
N VAL A 80 3.00 7.32 -8.59
CA VAL A 80 2.78 7.84 -7.24
C VAL A 80 1.77 6.99 -6.47
N GLY A 81 0.67 6.56 -7.09
CA GLY A 81 -0.33 5.70 -6.44
C GLY A 81 0.25 4.34 -6.01
N VAL A 82 1.07 3.73 -6.86
CA VAL A 82 1.78 2.48 -6.53
C VAL A 82 2.79 2.72 -5.42
N LEU A 83 3.67 3.72 -5.54
CA LEU A 83 4.69 4.02 -4.54
C LEU A 83 4.10 4.38 -3.18
N ALA A 84 2.98 5.11 -3.14
CA ALA A 84 2.27 5.41 -1.89
C ALA A 84 1.76 4.15 -1.18
N SER A 85 1.41 3.12 -1.96
CA SER A 85 0.82 1.89 -1.43
C SER A 85 1.86 0.89 -0.90
N ILE A 86 3.01 0.76 -1.58
CA ILE A 86 4.06 -0.20 -1.16
C ILE A 86 5.29 0.44 -0.52
N GLY A 87 5.63 1.67 -0.92
CA GLY A 87 6.87 2.34 -0.54
C GLY A 87 7.11 2.41 0.97
N PRO A 88 6.12 2.84 1.79
CA PRO A 88 6.34 2.98 3.23
C PRO A 88 6.58 1.64 3.91
N THR A 89 5.78 0.62 3.60
CA THR A 89 5.95 -0.74 4.12
C THR A 89 7.29 -1.33 3.72
N THR A 90 7.70 -1.18 2.45
CA THR A 90 9.01 -1.64 1.97
C THR A 90 10.16 -0.96 2.72
N LEU A 91 10.09 0.36 2.93
CA LEU A 91 11.10 1.10 3.69
C LEU A 91 11.20 0.62 5.13
N ILE A 92 10.06 0.42 5.81
CA ILE A 92 10.03 -0.06 7.19
C ILE A 92 10.66 -1.45 7.30
N VAL A 93 10.32 -2.37 6.39
CA VAL A 93 10.88 -3.73 6.39
C VAL A 93 12.40 -3.71 6.15
N ILE A 94 12.89 -2.90 5.21
CA ILE A 94 14.33 -2.76 4.96
C ILE A 94 15.07 -2.20 6.19
N LEU A 95 14.51 -1.16 6.82
CA LEU A 95 15.11 -0.56 8.01
C LEU A 95 15.15 -1.53 9.19
N LEU A 96 14.02 -2.19 9.49
CA LEU A 96 13.95 -3.19 10.57
C LEU A 96 14.84 -4.39 10.29
N GLY A 97 14.89 -4.87 9.04
CA GLY A 97 15.79 -5.95 8.62
C GLY A 97 17.26 -5.56 8.80
N GLY A 98 17.63 -4.33 8.43
CA GLY A 98 18.99 -3.81 8.65
C GLY A 98 19.37 -3.72 10.12
N VAL A 99 18.45 -3.24 10.97
CA VAL A 99 18.64 -3.22 12.43
C VAL A 99 18.78 -4.64 12.98
N LEU A 100 17.92 -5.56 12.55
CA LEU A 100 17.98 -6.95 12.98
C LEU A 100 19.31 -7.59 12.59
N MET A 101 19.77 -7.44 11.34
CA MET A 101 21.06 -7.98 10.89
C MET A 101 22.24 -7.39 11.67
N LYS A 102 22.18 -6.10 12.02
CA LYS A 102 23.21 -5.45 12.85
C LYS A 102 23.32 -6.07 14.25
N TYR A 103 22.19 -6.47 14.84
CA TYR A 103 22.15 -7.06 16.19
C TYR A 103 22.03 -8.60 16.19
N ALA A 104 21.94 -9.23 15.03
CA ALA A 104 21.74 -10.67 14.86
C ALA A 104 22.86 -11.51 15.49
N ASN A 105 24.09 -10.99 15.48
CA ASN A 105 25.25 -11.65 16.10
C ASN A 105 25.45 -11.29 17.58
N SER A 106 24.58 -10.47 18.17
CA SER A 106 24.74 -10.10 19.58
C SER A 106 24.41 -11.30 20.50
N PRO A 107 25.26 -11.59 21.51
CA PRO A 107 25.03 -12.70 22.42
C PRO A 107 23.69 -12.64 23.14
N LYS A 108 23.19 -11.44 23.43
CA LYS A 108 21.90 -11.20 24.10
C LYS A 108 20.70 -11.57 23.22
N LEU A 109 20.74 -11.26 21.92
CA LEU A 109 19.66 -11.62 21.00
C LEU A 109 19.62 -13.15 20.76
N ARG A 110 20.80 -13.79 20.63
CA ARG A 110 20.90 -15.26 20.54
C ARG A 110 20.43 -15.94 21.83
N ALA A 111 20.71 -15.37 23.01
CA ALA A 111 20.23 -15.89 24.29
C ALA A 111 18.71 -15.75 24.49
N MET A 112 18.07 -14.73 23.88
CA MET A 112 16.62 -14.56 23.92
C MET A 112 15.87 -15.42 22.88
N LEU A 113 16.51 -15.72 21.74
CA LEU A 113 15.94 -16.55 20.67
C LEU A 113 16.18 -18.06 20.87
N ASN A 114 17.30 -18.45 21.50
CA ASN A 114 17.47 -19.83 21.96
C ASN A 114 16.63 -20.06 23.21
N LYS A 115 15.64 -20.94 23.11
CA LYS A 115 14.98 -21.50 24.29
C LYS A 115 16.03 -22.21 25.15
N PRO A 116 16.13 -21.94 26.46
CA PRO A 116 16.81 -22.85 27.36
C PRO A 116 15.94 -24.11 27.48
N GLY A 117 16.31 -25.20 26.81
CA GLY A 117 15.76 -26.54 27.09
C GLY A 117 15.04 -27.30 25.96
N VAL A 118 15.36 -27.08 24.68
CA VAL A 118 15.07 -28.09 23.63
C VAL A 118 16.34 -28.35 22.83
#